data_AF-A0A822GQ53-F1
#
_entry.id   AF-A0A822GQ53-F1
#
_cell.length_a   1.000
_cell.length_b   1.000
_cell.length_c   1.000
_cell.angle_alpha   90.00
_cell.angle_beta   90.00
_cell.angle_gamma   90.00
#
_symmetry.space_group_name_H-M   'P 1'
#
loop_
_entity.id
_entity.type
_entity.pdbx_description
1 polymer ?
#
loop_
_entity_poly.entity_id
_entity_poly.type
_entity_poly.pdbx_seq_one_letter_code
_entity_poly.pdbx_strand_id
1 'polypeptide(L)'
;MPRKLVPVSTIDPDTGHISMRRSDPWINNFNEYIIAACRSNMDIKFIWSGSDAKALVYYITDYVTKMSLSFHDTFALVQKSITSFKNSSHQIDNESTIEKSRKLVLRCYSTLASQQELSGVQVASYLMNWDDHYTTHKFQGLYLIQTERFFQAELNEIRAQQKLELATHDVIDEDVFDDEVIDNEHNNEEQFQIQSAEDNKKYVLVNTRIDYQYRSTILNNICLYDFVSTLYKKKLNTTDLKYLSTTTETIEKANQKGRPPNERFPFQKQHPQASTHLMMKYSESHVPILYGP
;
A
#
# COMPACT_ATOMS: atom_id res chain seq x y z
N MET A 1 17.66 -27.51 -26.22
CA MET A 1 18.40 -28.62 -26.85
C MET A 1 17.50 -29.85 -26.91
N PRO A 2 17.56 -30.65 -27.99
CA PRO A 2 16.74 -31.85 -28.11
C PRO A 2 17.06 -32.83 -26.98
N ARG A 3 16.02 -33.33 -26.30
CA ARG A 3 16.18 -34.31 -25.22
C ARG A 3 16.19 -35.73 -25.79
N LYS A 4 16.83 -36.66 -25.06
CA LYS A 4 16.87 -38.09 -25.41
C LYS A 4 15.45 -38.66 -25.53
N LEU A 5 15.18 -39.37 -26.62
CA LEU A 5 13.94 -40.12 -26.80
C LEU A 5 13.91 -41.33 -25.87
N VAL A 6 12.73 -41.60 -25.33
CA VAL A 6 12.51 -42.71 -24.39
C VAL A 6 11.20 -43.40 -24.82
N PRO A 7 11.22 -44.65 -25.28
CA PRO A 7 10.04 -45.28 -25.86
C PRO A 7 8.97 -45.65 -24.82
N VAL A 8 9.38 -45.94 -23.58
CA VAL A 8 8.51 -46.39 -22.48
C VAL A 8 9.00 -45.77 -21.17
N SER A 9 8.08 -45.41 -20.28
CA SER A 9 8.43 -44.91 -18.95
C SER A 9 9.03 -46.04 -18.11
N THR A 10 10.22 -45.83 -17.56
CA THR A 10 10.94 -46.84 -16.76
C THR A 10 11.54 -46.21 -15.51
N ILE A 11 11.67 -47.02 -14.47
CA ILE A 11 12.39 -46.65 -13.24
C ILE A 11 13.64 -47.52 -13.20
N ASP A 12 14.79 -46.87 -13.03
CA ASP A 12 16.05 -47.59 -12.81
C ASP A 12 16.07 -48.14 -11.36
N PRO A 13 16.14 -49.47 -11.17
CA PRO A 13 16.07 -50.07 -9.84
C PRO A 13 17.26 -49.72 -8.94
N ASP A 14 18.44 -49.43 -9.51
CA ASP A 14 19.66 -49.20 -8.73
C ASP A 14 19.80 -47.73 -8.32
N THR A 15 19.44 -46.81 -9.22
CA THR A 15 19.55 -45.36 -8.98
C THR A 15 18.24 -44.71 -8.53
N GLY A 16 17.11 -45.40 -8.71
CA GLY A 16 15.76 -44.85 -8.52
C GLY A 16 15.37 -43.81 -9.57
N HIS A 17 16.17 -43.60 -10.63
CA HIS A 17 15.93 -42.56 -11.60
C HIS A 17 14.71 -42.89 -12.49
N ILE A 18 13.76 -41.95 -12.55
CA ILE A 18 12.53 -42.08 -13.33
C ILE A 18 12.72 -41.47 -14.72
N SER A 19 12.68 -42.32 -15.75
CA SER A 19 12.68 -41.89 -17.15
C SER A 19 11.26 -41.96 -17.69
N MET A 20 10.68 -40.82 -18.10
CA MET A 20 9.36 -40.80 -18.75
C MET A 20 9.47 -41.07 -20.24
N ARG A 21 8.47 -41.75 -20.80
CA ARG A 21 8.29 -41.87 -22.25
C ARG A 21 8.29 -40.47 -22.90
N ARG A 22 9.10 -40.32 -23.95
CA ARG A 22 9.20 -39.12 -24.78
C ARG A 22 9.20 -39.53 -26.25
N SER A 23 8.17 -39.09 -26.98
CA SER A 23 8.00 -39.34 -28.42
C SER A 23 8.65 -38.29 -29.32
N ASP A 24 8.84 -37.06 -28.82
CA ASP A 24 9.46 -35.97 -29.58
C ASP A 24 10.61 -35.33 -28.76
N PRO A 25 11.81 -35.13 -29.34
CA PRO A 25 12.95 -34.54 -28.64
C PRO A 25 12.74 -33.09 -28.18
N TRP A 26 11.82 -32.36 -28.81
CA TRP A 26 11.54 -30.94 -28.54
C TRP A 26 10.42 -30.74 -27.52
N ILE A 27 9.76 -31.82 -27.11
CA ILE A 27 8.67 -31.77 -26.14
C ILE A 27 9.20 -32.10 -24.74
N ASN A 28 8.96 -31.19 -23.80
CA ASN A 28 9.20 -31.40 -22.38
C ASN A 28 8.19 -32.39 -21.80
N ASN A 29 8.47 -32.92 -20.61
CA ASN A 29 7.48 -33.75 -19.93
C ASN A 29 6.29 -32.87 -19.51
N PHE A 30 5.07 -33.34 -19.79
CA PHE A 30 3.84 -32.62 -19.48
C PHE A 30 2.78 -33.57 -18.95
N ASN A 31 1.71 -33.01 -18.38
CA ASN A 31 0.52 -33.73 -17.96
C ASN A 31 -0.67 -33.18 -18.75
N GLU A 32 -1.45 -34.05 -19.39
CA GLU A 32 -2.56 -33.64 -20.26
C GLU A 32 -3.68 -32.88 -19.53
N TYR A 33 -3.94 -33.19 -18.27
CA TYR A 33 -4.98 -32.54 -17.48
C TYR A 33 -4.52 -31.17 -17.00
N ILE A 34 -3.27 -31.08 -16.52
CA ILE A 34 -2.72 -29.81 -16.04
C ILE A 34 -2.53 -28.84 -17.21
N ILE A 35 -2.07 -29.31 -18.38
CA ILE A 35 -1.91 -28.43 -19.55
C ILE A 35 -3.28 -27.90 -20.02
N ALA A 36 -4.32 -28.74 -19.98
CA ALA A 36 -5.67 -28.34 -20.35
C ALA A 36 -6.26 -27.34 -19.35
N ALA A 37 -6.05 -27.55 -18.05
CA ALA A 37 -6.55 -26.67 -16.99
C ALA A 37 -5.81 -25.33 -16.94
N CYS A 38 -4.48 -25.34 -16.96
CA CYS A 38 -3.65 -24.15 -16.78
C CYS A 38 -3.38 -23.40 -18.09
N ARG A 39 -3.55 -24.06 -19.25
CA ARG A 39 -3.31 -23.49 -20.59
C ARG A 39 -1.92 -22.83 -20.73
N SER A 40 -0.94 -23.33 -19.99
CA SER A 40 0.41 -22.80 -19.90
C SER A 40 1.45 -23.85 -20.29
N ASN A 41 2.63 -23.39 -20.72
CA ASN A 41 3.75 -24.30 -21.03
C ASN A 41 4.24 -25.00 -19.76
N MET A 42 4.62 -26.27 -19.86
CA MET A 42 5.03 -27.09 -18.72
C MET A 42 6.32 -27.87 -18.97
N ASP A 43 7.10 -28.06 -17.90
CA ASP A 43 8.23 -29.00 -17.85
C ASP A 43 8.24 -29.72 -16.51
N ILE A 44 7.63 -30.91 -16.47
CA ILE A 44 7.52 -31.73 -15.26
C ILE A 44 8.82 -32.51 -15.05
N LYS A 45 9.47 -32.30 -13.90
CA LYS A 45 10.66 -33.04 -13.48
C LYS A 45 10.39 -33.81 -12.20
N PHE A 46 10.80 -35.06 -12.16
CA PHE A 46 10.78 -35.87 -10.94
C PHE A 46 12.07 -35.61 -10.16
N ILE A 47 11.95 -35.37 -8.86
CA ILE A 47 13.08 -35.12 -7.96
C ILE A 47 13.15 -36.32 -7.03
N TRP A 48 14.08 -37.24 -7.31
CA TRP A 48 14.22 -38.48 -6.55
C TRP A 48 15.62 -38.64 -5.96
N SER A 49 16.65 -38.11 -6.61
CA SER A 49 18.02 -38.15 -6.13
C SER A 49 18.46 -36.83 -5.48
N GLY A 50 19.48 -36.89 -4.61
CA GLY A 50 20.10 -35.69 -4.04
C GLY A 50 20.75 -34.79 -5.10
N SER A 51 21.25 -35.37 -6.20
CA SER A 51 21.75 -34.63 -7.36
C SER A 51 20.65 -33.85 -8.08
N ASP A 52 19.47 -34.45 -8.27
CA ASP A 52 18.33 -33.77 -8.91
C ASP A 52 17.80 -32.64 -8.01
N ALA A 53 17.73 -32.88 -6.70
CA ALA A 53 17.34 -31.87 -5.74
C ALA A 53 18.32 -30.69 -5.74
N LYS A 54 19.63 -30.96 -5.75
CA LYS A 54 20.67 -29.92 -5.86
C LYS A 54 20.54 -29.13 -7.17
N ALA A 55 20.37 -29.81 -8.29
CA ALA A 55 20.18 -29.16 -9.59
C ALA A 55 18.92 -28.29 -9.63
N LEU A 56 17.83 -28.75 -9.03
CA LEU A 56 16.60 -27.99 -8.87
C LEU A 56 16.80 -26.73 -8.02
N VAL A 57 17.49 -26.84 -6.89
CA VAL A 57 17.77 -25.68 -6.03
C VAL A 57 18.53 -24.62 -6.83
N TYR A 58 19.59 -24.99 -7.54
CA TYR A 58 20.29 -24.04 -8.41
C TYR A 58 19.36 -23.43 -9.45
N TYR A 59 18.56 -24.25 -10.14
CA TYR A 59 17.62 -23.76 -11.14
C TYR A 59 16.61 -22.75 -10.57
N ILE A 60 16.00 -23.06 -9.42
CA ILE A 60 15.05 -22.17 -8.76
C ILE A 60 15.75 -20.90 -8.30
N THR A 61 16.91 -21.01 -7.66
CA THR A 61 17.70 -19.86 -7.23
C THR A 61 18.00 -18.96 -8.41
N ASP A 62 18.54 -19.48 -9.51
CA ASP A 62 18.90 -18.71 -10.70
C ASP A 62 17.69 -17.98 -11.31
N TYR A 63 16.50 -18.61 -11.26
CA TYR A 63 15.24 -17.99 -11.71
C TYR A 63 14.75 -16.90 -10.77
N VAL A 64 14.79 -17.13 -9.45
CA VAL A 64 14.33 -16.17 -8.44
C VAL A 64 15.28 -14.98 -8.35
N THR A 65 16.59 -15.22 -8.48
CA THR A 65 17.61 -14.17 -8.47
C THR A 65 17.84 -13.55 -9.84
N LYS A 66 17.08 -13.94 -10.86
CA LYS A 66 17.18 -13.37 -12.20
C LYS A 66 16.87 -11.88 -12.10
N MET A 67 17.90 -11.05 -12.26
CA MET A 67 17.75 -9.60 -12.23
C MET A 67 16.70 -9.19 -13.27
N SER A 68 15.73 -8.39 -12.84
CA SER A 68 14.67 -7.88 -13.71
C SER A 68 15.16 -6.88 -14.74
N LEU A 69 16.36 -6.32 -14.55
CA LEU A 69 16.96 -5.32 -15.43
C LEU A 69 18.39 -5.73 -15.83
N SER A 70 18.71 -5.58 -17.11
CA SER A 70 20.07 -5.77 -17.59
C SER A 70 21.01 -4.72 -16.98
N PHE A 71 22.26 -5.09 -16.79
CA PHE A 71 23.28 -4.18 -16.26
C PHE A 71 23.45 -2.93 -17.15
N HIS A 72 23.32 -3.08 -18.47
CA HIS A 72 23.43 -1.98 -19.42
C HIS A 72 22.32 -0.93 -19.25
N ASP A 73 21.09 -1.38 -19.03
CA ASP A 73 19.94 -0.48 -18.83
C ASP A 73 20.02 0.24 -17.49
N THR A 74 20.45 -0.48 -16.45
CA THR A 74 20.73 0.09 -15.12
C THR A 74 21.73 1.24 -15.23
N PHE A 75 22.82 1.04 -15.96
CA PHE A 75 23.84 2.06 -16.16
C PHE A 75 23.31 3.28 -16.92
N ALA A 76 22.55 3.07 -18.00
CA ALA A 76 21.94 4.15 -18.77
C ALA A 76 20.97 5.00 -17.91
N LEU A 77 20.17 4.35 -17.05
CA LEU A 77 19.25 5.03 -16.13
C LEU A 77 19.99 5.86 -15.08
N VAL A 78 21.07 5.33 -14.50
CA VAL A 78 21.93 6.07 -13.56
C VAL A 78 22.63 7.25 -14.25
N GLN A 79 23.09 7.08 -15.49
CA GLN A 79 23.67 8.19 -16.25
C GLN A 79 22.65 9.30 -16.52
N LYS A 80 21.40 8.91 -16.83
CA LYS A 80 20.28 9.84 -17.02
C LYS A 80 19.95 10.60 -15.72
N SER A 81 19.91 9.92 -14.56
CA SER A 81 19.65 10.57 -13.27
C SER A 81 20.77 11.56 -12.89
N ILE A 82 22.04 11.21 -13.12
CA ILE A 82 23.19 12.09 -12.88
C ILE A 82 23.13 13.33 -13.77
N THR A 83 22.88 13.16 -15.08
CA THR A 83 22.75 14.29 -16.01
C THR A 83 21.60 15.22 -15.60
N SER A 84 20.46 14.64 -15.21
CA SER A 84 19.31 15.40 -14.74
C SER A 84 19.62 16.16 -13.44
N PHE A 85 20.37 15.56 -12.50
CA PHE A 85 20.81 16.23 -11.28
C PHE A 85 21.73 17.42 -11.55
N LYS A 86 22.71 17.26 -12.46
CA LYS A 86 23.62 18.34 -12.89
C LYS A 86 22.91 19.50 -13.58
N ASN A 87 21.83 19.21 -14.31
CA ASN A 87 21.03 20.27 -14.96
C ASN A 87 20.13 21.01 -13.96
N SER A 88 19.70 20.34 -12.88
CA SER A 88 18.87 20.93 -11.82
C SER A 88 19.66 21.75 -10.79
N SER A 89 21.00 21.64 -10.74
CA SER A 89 21.84 22.34 -9.75
C SER A 89 22.05 23.84 -10.01
N HIS A 90 21.21 24.47 -10.85
CA HIS A 90 21.18 25.93 -11.00
C HIS A 90 20.39 26.66 -9.90
N GLN A 91 19.91 25.97 -8.85
CA GLN A 91 19.20 26.56 -7.71
C GLN A 91 20.01 26.48 -6.40
N ILE A 92 20.42 27.67 -5.93
CA ILE A 92 20.83 28.11 -4.58
C ILE A 92 21.73 27.14 -3.79
N ASP A 93 23.01 27.54 -3.72
CA ASP A 93 24.17 26.74 -3.33
C ASP A 93 24.46 26.71 -1.80
N ASN A 94 23.43 26.55 -0.96
CA ASN A 94 23.58 26.51 0.51
C ASN A 94 23.50 25.10 1.12
N GLU A 95 23.36 24.06 0.31
CA GLU A 95 23.18 22.68 0.78
C GLU A 95 24.52 21.97 0.99
N SER A 96 24.65 21.22 2.09
CA SER A 96 25.89 20.52 2.44
C SER A 96 26.26 19.49 1.38
N THR A 97 27.56 19.24 1.18
CA THR A 97 28.04 18.23 0.23
C THR A 97 27.46 16.83 0.54
N ILE A 98 27.22 16.55 1.82
CA ILE A 98 26.64 15.30 2.28
C ILE A 98 25.18 15.18 1.80
N GLU A 99 24.36 16.20 1.99
CA GLU A 99 22.96 16.18 1.54
C GLU A 99 22.84 16.11 0.01
N LYS A 100 23.70 16.84 -0.72
CA LYS A 100 23.81 16.73 -2.18
C LYS A 100 24.09 15.29 -2.61
N SER A 101 24.98 14.59 -1.92
CA SER A 101 25.30 13.19 -2.20
C SER A 101 24.12 12.25 -1.90
N ARG A 102 23.42 12.46 -0.79
CA ARG A 102 22.22 11.69 -0.41
C ARG A 102 21.11 11.86 -1.44
N LYS A 103 20.85 13.09 -1.87
CA LYS A 103 19.85 13.40 -2.93
C LYS A 103 20.20 12.74 -4.25
N LEU A 104 21.48 12.72 -4.63
CA LEU A 104 21.92 12.03 -5.85
C LEU A 104 21.63 10.53 -5.79
N VAL A 105 22.02 9.86 -4.70
CA VAL A 105 21.79 8.41 -4.51
C VAL A 105 20.29 8.12 -4.52
N LEU A 106 19.50 8.89 -3.77
CA LEU A 106 18.05 8.74 -3.74
C LEU A 106 17.42 8.91 -5.12
N ARG A 107 17.87 9.92 -5.89
CA ARG A 107 17.38 10.14 -7.25
C ARG A 107 17.73 8.99 -8.20
N CYS A 108 18.95 8.45 -8.12
CA CYS A 108 19.34 7.26 -8.87
C CYS A 108 18.42 6.08 -8.52
N TYR A 109 18.22 5.81 -7.23
CA TYR A 109 17.34 4.76 -6.76
C TYR A 109 15.89 4.94 -7.25
N SER A 110 15.30 6.11 -7.06
CA SER A 110 13.92 6.40 -7.51
C SER A 110 13.78 6.32 -9.04
N THR A 111 14.83 6.69 -9.79
CA THR A 111 14.83 6.53 -11.26
C THR A 111 14.84 5.05 -11.65
N LEU A 112 15.65 4.24 -10.99
CA LEU A 112 15.68 2.78 -11.22
C LEU A 112 14.34 2.14 -10.83
N ALA A 113 13.77 2.50 -9.69
CA ALA A 113 12.49 1.97 -9.22
C ALA A 113 11.32 2.37 -10.15
N SER A 114 11.33 3.60 -10.68
CA SER A 114 10.26 4.09 -11.56
C SER A 114 10.31 3.56 -13.00
N GLN A 115 11.48 3.10 -13.46
CA GLN A 115 11.68 2.58 -14.82
C GLN A 115 11.76 1.06 -14.85
N GLN A 116 11.06 0.40 -13.93
CA GLN A 116 11.01 -1.05 -13.87
C GLN A 116 10.27 -1.61 -15.10
N GLU A 117 10.90 -2.58 -15.77
CA GLU A 117 10.27 -3.31 -16.87
C GLU A 117 9.13 -4.18 -16.33
N LEU A 118 7.96 -4.06 -16.96
CA LEU A 118 6.81 -4.93 -16.70
C LEU A 118 6.72 -6.01 -17.76
N SER A 119 6.31 -7.22 -17.35
CA SER A 119 6.07 -8.31 -18.31
C SER A 119 4.96 -7.92 -19.27
N GLY A 120 5.11 -8.24 -20.56
CA GLY A 120 4.06 -7.99 -21.56
C GLY A 120 2.71 -8.62 -21.18
N VAL A 121 2.71 -9.73 -20.42
CA VAL A 121 1.49 -10.35 -19.90
C VAL A 121 0.83 -9.50 -18.82
N GLN A 122 1.62 -8.88 -17.94
CA GLN A 122 1.10 -7.95 -16.92
C GLN A 122 0.51 -6.70 -17.58
N VAL A 123 1.21 -6.15 -18.57
CA VAL A 123 0.71 -4.99 -19.35
C VAL A 123 -0.58 -5.34 -20.07
N ALA A 124 -0.65 -6.51 -20.72
CA ALA A 124 -1.87 -6.97 -21.38
C ALA A 124 -3.02 -7.16 -20.39
N SER A 125 -2.78 -7.79 -19.23
CA SER A 125 -3.78 -7.94 -18.16
C SER A 125 -4.34 -6.59 -17.72
N TYR A 126 -3.45 -5.61 -17.52
CA TYR A 126 -3.83 -4.25 -17.13
C TYR A 126 -4.63 -3.53 -18.23
N LEU A 127 -4.21 -3.63 -19.50
CA LEU A 127 -4.94 -3.05 -20.64
C LEU A 127 -6.32 -3.69 -20.85
N MET A 128 -6.44 -4.99 -20.57
CA MET A 128 -7.71 -5.73 -20.63
C MET A 128 -8.58 -5.51 -19.39
N ASN A 129 -8.10 -4.72 -18.42
CA ASN A 129 -8.77 -4.47 -17.15
C ASN A 129 -9.15 -5.76 -16.42
N TRP A 130 -8.24 -6.73 -16.44
CA TRP A 130 -8.35 -7.96 -15.65
C TRP A 130 -7.77 -7.74 -14.27
N ASP A 131 -8.48 -8.23 -13.26
CA ASP A 131 -8.01 -8.19 -11.88
C ASP A 131 -6.73 -9.02 -11.73
N ASP A 132 -5.73 -8.45 -11.07
CA ASP A 132 -4.43 -9.04 -10.79
C ASP A 132 -4.36 -9.73 -9.41
N HIS A 133 -5.45 -9.70 -8.65
CA HIS A 133 -5.52 -10.24 -7.31
C HIS A 133 -6.93 -10.76 -6.97
N TYR A 134 -6.99 -11.77 -6.11
CA TYR A 134 -8.24 -12.27 -5.53
C TYR A 134 -8.28 -11.87 -4.06
N THR A 135 -9.31 -11.14 -3.64
CA THR A 135 -9.47 -10.70 -2.24
C THR A 135 -10.79 -11.20 -1.67
N THR A 136 -10.71 -11.68 -0.44
CA THR A 136 -11.90 -12.06 0.34
C THR A 136 -12.56 -10.86 1.01
N HIS A 137 -11.78 -9.81 1.26
CA HIS A 137 -12.21 -8.59 1.96
C HIS A 137 -11.89 -7.36 1.11
N LYS A 138 -12.64 -6.29 1.34
CA LYS A 138 -12.33 -4.97 0.79
C LYS A 138 -11.43 -4.24 1.77
N PHE A 139 -10.50 -3.46 1.24
CA PHE A 139 -9.49 -2.78 2.02
C PHE A 139 -9.65 -1.27 1.93
N GLN A 140 -9.31 -0.58 3.01
CA GLN A 140 -9.33 0.89 3.07
C GLN A 140 -8.03 1.40 3.68
N GLY A 141 -7.44 2.45 3.12
CA GLY A 141 -6.21 3.02 3.65
C GLY A 141 -6.40 3.79 4.96
N LEU A 142 -5.56 3.51 5.96
CA LEU A 142 -5.44 4.24 7.21
C LEU A 142 -4.01 4.77 7.38
N TYR A 143 -3.84 6.09 7.32
CA TYR A 143 -2.56 6.79 7.50
C TYR A 143 -2.27 7.02 8.98
N LEU A 144 -1.90 5.94 9.68
CA LEU A 144 -1.73 5.98 11.13
C LEU A 144 -0.60 6.93 11.57
N ILE A 145 0.53 6.95 10.85
CA ILE A 145 1.69 7.77 11.21
C ILE A 145 1.35 9.25 11.27
N GLN A 146 0.54 9.74 10.33
CA GLN A 146 0.16 11.17 10.32
C GLN A 146 -0.60 11.53 11.60
N THR A 147 -1.45 10.61 12.06
CA THR A 147 -2.19 10.77 13.30
C THR A 147 -1.27 10.67 14.51
N GLU A 148 -0.32 9.74 14.49
CA GLU A 148 0.69 9.57 15.54
C GLU A 148 1.59 10.80 15.67
N ARG A 149 2.14 11.32 14.57
CA ARG A 149 2.98 12.53 14.55
C ARG A 149 2.26 13.75 15.10
N PHE A 150 0.98 13.90 14.74
CA PHE A 150 0.14 14.96 15.29
C PHE A 150 0.01 14.82 16.82
N PHE A 151 -0.28 13.61 17.33
CA PHE A 151 -0.34 13.39 18.77
C PHE A 151 1.00 13.60 19.47
N GLN A 152 2.12 13.19 18.87
CA GLN A 152 3.44 13.45 19.41
C GLN A 152 3.73 14.94 19.49
N ALA A 153 3.37 15.72 18.46
CA ALA A 153 3.52 17.17 18.48
C ALA A 153 2.69 17.82 19.59
N GLU A 154 1.39 17.51 19.69
CA GLU A 154 0.53 18.03 20.78
C GLU A 154 1.05 17.63 22.16
N LEU A 155 1.48 16.38 22.35
CA LEU A 155 2.04 15.92 23.63
C LEU A 155 3.34 16.66 23.99
N ASN A 156 4.19 16.94 23.01
CA ASN A 156 5.42 17.69 23.22
C ASN A 156 5.15 19.15 23.57
N GLU A 157 4.14 19.78 22.97
CA GLU A 157 3.70 21.13 23.34
C GLU A 157 3.18 21.17 24.78
N ILE A 158 2.35 20.21 25.19
CA ILE A 158 1.84 20.11 26.56
C ILE A 158 2.99 19.89 27.55
N ARG A 159 3.94 19.00 27.23
CA ARG A 159 5.13 18.76 28.06
C ARG A 159 5.99 20.02 28.19
N ALA A 160 6.16 20.77 27.11
CA ALA A 160 6.90 22.03 27.13
C ALA A 160 6.21 23.09 28.00
N GLN A 161 4.88 23.19 27.94
CA GLN A 161 4.08 24.08 28.81
C GLN A 161 4.20 23.67 30.28
N GLN A 162 4.09 22.39 30.59
CA GLN A 162 4.28 21.88 31.97
C GLN A 162 5.69 22.15 32.50
N LYS A 163 6.73 21.96 31.67
CA LYS A 163 8.12 22.28 32.05
C LYS A 163 8.32 23.77 32.32
N LEU A 164 7.64 24.64 31.57
CA LEU A 164 7.65 26.08 31.79
C LEU A 164 6.93 26.46 33.09
N GLU A 165 5.81 25.81 33.42
CA GLU A 165 5.09 26.02 34.68
C GLU A 165 5.90 25.52 35.89
N LEU A 166 6.55 24.35 35.81
CA LEU A 166 7.43 23.85 36.88
C LEU A 166 8.66 24.72 37.07
N ALA A 167 9.21 25.33 36.02
CA ALA A 167 10.31 26.29 36.14
C ALA A 167 9.93 27.60 36.86
N THR A 168 8.63 27.86 37.08
CA THR A 168 8.16 29.02 37.87
C THR A 168 7.94 28.72 39.36
N HIS A 169 8.13 27.48 39.81
CA HIS A 169 8.15 27.11 41.22
C HIS A 169 9.49 26.44 41.54
N ASP A 170 10.41 27.20 42.13
CA ASP A 170 11.76 26.78 42.52
C ASP A 170 11.77 25.45 43.31
N VAL A 171 12.04 24.33 42.61
CA VAL A 171 12.76 23.18 43.16
C VAL A 171 13.67 22.66 42.05
N ILE A 172 14.96 22.90 42.21
CA ILE A 172 16.00 22.26 41.41
C ILE A 172 16.04 20.81 41.87
N ASP A 173 15.49 19.90 41.08
CA ASP A 173 15.73 18.47 41.23
C ASP A 173 16.64 18.03 40.08
N GLU A 174 17.84 17.57 40.45
CA GLU A 174 18.98 17.30 39.56
C GLU A 174 18.90 15.95 38.83
N ASP A 175 17.70 15.38 38.68
CA ASP A 175 17.49 14.09 38.02
C ASP A 175 16.52 14.23 36.84
N VAL A 176 17.01 14.66 35.66
CA VAL A 176 16.26 14.53 34.41
C VAL A 176 17.06 13.76 33.39
N PHE A 177 16.56 12.54 33.17
CA PHE A 177 16.89 11.55 32.17
C PHE A 177 17.34 12.13 30.82
N ASP A 178 18.30 11.44 30.20
CA ASP A 178 18.63 11.47 28.76
C ASP A 178 17.34 11.31 27.92
N ASP A 179 16.67 12.41 27.63
CA ASP A 179 15.75 12.52 26.50
C ASP A 179 16.55 13.26 25.42
N GLU A 180 17.25 12.47 24.60
CA GLU A 180 17.77 12.96 23.33
C GLU A 180 16.60 13.65 22.62
N VAL A 181 16.70 14.97 22.46
CA VAL A 181 15.83 15.73 21.58
C VAL A 181 16.08 15.14 20.19
N ILE A 182 15.20 14.22 19.77
CA ILE A 182 15.13 13.84 18.36
C ILE A 182 14.82 15.16 17.65
N ASP A 183 15.83 15.71 17.00
CA ASP A 183 15.73 16.80 16.04
C ASP A 183 14.77 16.36 14.94
N ASN A 184 13.47 16.48 15.22
CA ASN A 184 12.42 16.60 14.22
C ASN A 184 12.36 18.07 13.78
N GLU A 185 13.52 18.67 13.52
CA GLU A 185 13.59 19.89 12.75
C GLU A 185 12.95 19.60 11.38
N HIS A 186 11.81 20.26 11.11
CA HIS A 186 11.18 20.44 9.80
C HIS A 186 10.23 19.37 9.25
N ASN A 187 9.30 18.81 10.03
CA ASN A 187 8.14 18.12 9.41
C ASN A 187 6.77 18.46 10.04
N ASN A 188 6.55 19.75 10.27
CA ASN A 188 5.23 20.30 10.65
C ASN A 188 4.23 20.37 9.47
N GLU A 189 4.58 19.82 8.31
CA GLU A 189 3.68 19.81 7.15
C GLU A 189 2.60 18.74 7.34
N GLU A 190 1.36 19.18 7.56
CA GLU A 190 0.20 18.28 7.52
C GLU A 190 0.09 17.65 6.13
N GLN A 191 0.22 16.33 6.07
CA GLN A 191 0.18 15.58 4.82
C GLN A 191 -1.28 15.22 4.48
N PHE A 192 -1.78 15.74 3.37
CA PHE A 192 -3.13 15.47 2.88
C PHE A 192 -3.12 14.44 1.77
N GLN A 193 -4.11 13.55 1.74
CA GLN A 193 -4.38 12.78 0.54
C GLN A 193 -5.06 13.67 -0.50
N ILE A 194 -4.60 13.60 -1.74
CA ILE A 194 -5.27 14.22 -2.88
C ILE A 194 -6.19 13.18 -3.51
N GLN A 195 -7.51 13.38 -3.41
CA GLN A 195 -8.50 12.56 -4.11
C GLN A 195 -9.08 13.35 -5.28
N SER A 196 -9.24 12.72 -6.45
CA SER A 196 -9.98 13.31 -7.56
C SER A 196 -11.47 13.32 -7.23
N ALA A 197 -12.10 14.48 -7.38
CA ALA A 197 -13.55 14.55 -7.41
C ALA A 197 -14.08 13.81 -8.65
N GLU A 198 -15.31 13.29 -8.58
CA GLU A 198 -16.00 12.49 -9.62
C GLU A 198 -15.91 13.07 -11.05
N ASP A 199 -15.62 14.37 -11.22
CA ASP A 199 -15.46 15.07 -12.50
C ASP A 199 -14.01 15.13 -13.05
N ASN A 200 -13.01 14.47 -12.43
CA ASN A 200 -11.59 14.46 -12.82
C ASN A 200 -10.92 15.86 -13.00
N LYS A 201 -11.60 16.95 -12.62
CA LYS A 201 -11.13 18.34 -12.79
C LYS A 201 -10.85 19.07 -11.49
N LYS A 202 -11.19 18.48 -10.34
CA LYS A 202 -11.00 19.09 -9.02
C LYS A 202 -10.38 18.07 -8.06
N TYR A 203 -9.37 18.52 -7.33
CA TYR A 203 -8.69 17.74 -6.30
C TYR A 203 -9.21 18.16 -4.93
N VAL A 204 -9.51 17.19 -4.08
CA VAL A 204 -9.95 17.41 -2.70
C VAL A 204 -8.88 16.87 -1.76
N LEU A 205 -8.47 17.71 -0.82
CA LEU A 205 -7.61 17.31 0.28
C LEU A 205 -8.45 16.53 1.30
N VAL A 206 -8.08 15.28 1.55
CA VAL A 206 -8.74 14.40 2.51
C VAL A 206 -7.77 14.08 3.63
N ASN A 207 -8.22 14.30 4.87
CA ASN A 207 -7.48 13.99 6.08
C ASN A 207 -8.35 13.16 7.02
N THR A 208 -8.05 11.87 7.13
CA THR A 208 -8.80 10.91 7.95
C THR A 208 -8.75 11.27 9.44
N ARG A 209 -7.66 11.90 9.91
CA ARG A 209 -7.54 12.40 11.29
C ARG A 209 -8.63 13.43 11.59
N ILE A 210 -8.78 14.42 10.71
CA ILE A 210 -9.77 15.51 10.87
C ILE A 210 -11.19 14.95 10.81
N ASP A 211 -11.45 14.02 9.88
CA ASP A 211 -12.75 13.34 9.76
C ASP A 211 -13.10 12.59 11.07
N TYR A 212 -12.11 11.95 11.72
CA TYR A 212 -12.29 11.25 13.00
C TYR A 212 -12.40 12.20 14.20
N GLN A 213 -11.61 13.28 14.24
CA GLN A 213 -11.61 14.27 15.32
C GLN A 213 -12.96 14.96 15.46
N TYR A 214 -13.58 15.34 14.34
CA TYR A 214 -14.86 16.04 14.30
C TYR A 214 -16.03 15.14 13.93
N ARG A 215 -15.94 13.85 14.27
CA ARG A 215 -17.02 12.88 14.08
C ARG A 215 -18.24 13.22 14.94
N SER A 216 -19.42 12.73 14.52
CA SER A 216 -20.66 12.90 15.28
C SER A 216 -20.49 12.41 16.74
N THR A 217 -21.13 13.11 17.69
CA THR A 217 -21.08 12.75 19.12
C THR A 217 -21.61 11.34 19.41
N ILE A 218 -22.48 10.82 18.54
CA ILE A 218 -23.01 9.45 18.61
C ILE A 218 -21.90 8.40 18.41
N LEU A 219 -20.83 8.76 17.69
CA LEU A 219 -19.72 7.87 17.31
C LEU A 219 -18.52 8.00 18.26
N ASN A 220 -18.68 8.60 19.44
CA ASN A 220 -17.58 8.82 20.38
C ASN A 220 -16.95 7.51 20.87
N ASN A 221 -17.73 6.43 20.99
CA ASN A 221 -17.30 5.12 21.49
C ASN A 221 -16.52 4.27 20.47
N ILE A 222 -16.37 4.73 19.23
CA ILE A 222 -15.72 3.99 18.15
C ILE A 222 -14.26 4.41 18.08
N CYS A 223 -13.33 3.44 17.97
CA CYS A 223 -11.91 3.72 17.78
C CYS A 223 -11.58 4.10 16.32
N LEU A 224 -10.38 4.64 16.07
CA LEU A 224 -9.98 5.07 14.72
C LEU A 224 -10.01 3.92 13.69
N TYR A 225 -9.62 2.71 14.12
CA TYR A 225 -9.64 1.53 13.26
C TYR A 225 -11.06 1.17 12.82
N ASP A 226 -11.98 1.03 13.78
CA ASP A 226 -13.37 0.71 13.51
C ASP A 226 -14.07 1.82 12.71
N PHE A 227 -13.68 3.07 12.94
CA PHE A 227 -14.18 4.22 12.18
C PHE A 227 -13.85 4.07 10.69
N VAL A 228 -12.60 3.78 10.34
CA VAL A 228 -12.19 3.58 8.93
C VAL A 228 -12.75 2.28 8.34
N SER A 229 -12.93 1.25 9.17
CA SER A 229 -13.50 -0.04 8.75
C SER A 229 -14.98 0.05 8.41
N THR A 230 -15.74 0.84 9.17
CA THR A 230 -17.21 0.83 9.13
C THR A 230 -17.81 2.05 8.46
N LEU A 231 -17.09 3.16 8.34
CA LEU A 231 -17.62 4.42 7.87
C LEU A 231 -16.78 4.98 6.72
N TYR A 232 -17.45 5.75 5.87
CA TYR A 232 -16.80 6.52 4.81
C TYR A 232 -17.43 7.89 4.66
N LYS A 233 -16.62 8.83 4.18
CA LYS A 233 -17.04 10.18 3.87
C LYS A 233 -17.75 10.21 2.51
N LYS A 234 -18.94 10.78 2.48
CA LYS A 234 -19.75 10.94 1.26
C LYS A 234 -20.19 12.40 1.13
N LYS A 235 -20.18 12.92 -0.10
CA LYS A 235 -20.75 14.23 -0.41
C LYS A 235 -22.27 14.23 -0.20
N LEU A 236 -22.80 15.32 0.35
CA LEU A 236 -24.23 15.51 0.58
C LEU A 236 -25.00 15.59 -0.74
N ASN A 237 -26.03 14.75 -0.88
CA ASN A 237 -27.03 14.83 -1.94
C ASN A 237 -28.36 15.40 -1.41
N THR A 238 -29.23 15.84 -2.32
CA THR A 238 -30.57 16.38 -1.99
C THR A 238 -31.45 15.40 -1.20
N THR A 239 -31.27 14.09 -1.42
CA THR A 239 -31.94 13.03 -0.65
C THR A 239 -31.38 12.85 0.76
N ASP A 240 -30.09 13.07 0.93
CA ASP A 240 -29.41 12.94 2.22
C ASP A 240 -29.75 14.13 3.14
N LEU A 241 -29.95 15.33 2.57
CA LEU A 241 -30.48 16.50 3.29
C LEU A 241 -31.89 16.24 3.85
N LYS A 242 -32.76 15.62 3.05
CA LYS A 242 -34.10 15.23 3.51
C LYS A 242 -34.03 14.22 4.65
N TYR A 243 -33.15 13.23 4.54
CA TYR A 243 -32.96 12.21 5.59
C TYR A 243 -32.55 12.84 6.92
N LEU A 244 -31.56 13.74 6.91
CA LEU A 244 -31.10 14.44 8.11
C LEU A 244 -32.21 15.27 8.75
N SER A 245 -33.03 15.98 7.94
CA SER A 245 -34.19 16.73 8.45
C SER A 245 -35.32 15.84 8.98
N THR A 246 -35.46 14.62 8.48
CA THR A 246 -36.50 13.69 8.95
C THR A 246 -36.08 12.98 10.24
N THR A 247 -34.80 12.68 10.47
CA THR A 247 -34.34 12.08 11.73
C THR A 247 -34.54 12.97 12.98
N THR A 248 -34.66 14.30 12.82
CA THR A 248 -35.05 15.21 13.91
C THR A 248 -36.52 15.11 14.29
N GLU A 249 -37.37 14.56 13.42
CA GLU A 249 -38.78 14.27 13.68
C GLU A 249 -38.97 12.75 13.71
N THR A 250 -38.86 12.15 14.91
CA THR A 250 -39.31 10.79 15.27
C THR A 250 -39.82 9.91 14.11
N ILE A 251 -38.95 9.04 13.58
CA ILE A 251 -39.36 8.07 12.56
C ILE A 251 -40.10 6.91 13.25
N GLU A 252 -41.44 7.01 13.23
CA GLU A 252 -42.31 5.83 13.26
C GLU A 252 -41.86 4.87 12.16
N LYS A 253 -41.51 3.63 12.54
CA LYS A 253 -41.05 2.58 11.63
C LYS A 253 -42.16 2.20 10.65
N ALA A 254 -42.29 2.93 9.55
CA ALA A 254 -43.14 2.52 8.44
C ALA A 254 -42.52 1.30 7.74
N ASN A 255 -43.34 0.27 7.54
CA ASN A 255 -43.03 -0.99 6.87
C ASN A 255 -42.52 -0.76 5.42
N GLN A 256 -41.22 -0.53 5.24
CA GLN A 256 -40.61 -0.48 3.92
C GLN A 256 -40.10 -1.87 3.54
N LYS A 257 -40.63 -2.43 2.44
CA LYS A 257 -40.08 -3.63 1.79
C LYS A 257 -38.79 -3.24 1.06
N GLY A 258 -37.65 -3.73 1.53
CA GLY A 258 -36.34 -3.52 0.90
C GLY A 258 -35.18 -3.61 1.89
N ARG A 259 -33.94 -3.50 1.40
CA ARG A 259 -32.76 -3.38 2.25
C ARG A 259 -32.87 -2.06 3.05
N PRO A 260 -32.68 -2.08 4.38
CA PRO A 260 -32.73 -0.85 5.17
C PRO A 260 -31.67 0.14 4.68
N PRO A 261 -31.97 1.46 4.70
CA PRO A 261 -31.00 2.47 4.31
C PRO A 261 -29.82 2.46 5.29
N ASN A 262 -28.61 2.66 4.77
CA ASN A 262 -27.41 2.74 5.61
C ASN A 262 -27.51 3.94 6.57
N GLU A 263 -26.97 3.75 7.77
CA GLU A 263 -26.87 4.78 8.79
C GLU A 263 -26.01 5.95 8.29
N ARG A 264 -26.47 7.18 8.58
CA ARG A 264 -25.83 8.44 8.17
C ARG A 264 -25.61 9.29 9.40
N PHE A 265 -24.43 9.89 9.51
CA PHE A 265 -24.04 10.75 10.62
C PHE A 265 -23.48 12.08 10.10
N PRO A 266 -23.96 13.24 10.58
CA PRO A 266 -23.37 14.52 10.24
C PRO A 266 -22.05 14.74 10.99
N PHE A 267 -21.12 15.49 10.39
CA PHE A 267 -19.93 15.97 11.09
C PHE A 267 -20.28 17.06 12.11
N GLN A 268 -19.39 17.30 13.07
CA GLN A 268 -19.49 18.46 13.96
C GLN A 268 -19.24 19.76 13.18
N LYS A 269 -19.77 20.89 13.69
CA LYS A 269 -19.71 22.19 13.00
C LYS A 269 -18.28 22.71 12.79
N GLN A 270 -17.33 22.26 13.61
CA GLN A 270 -15.91 22.61 13.50
C GLN A 270 -15.20 21.93 12.31
N HIS A 271 -15.81 20.90 11.71
CA HIS A 271 -15.22 20.21 10.57
C HIS A 271 -15.25 21.12 9.32
N PRO A 272 -14.13 21.29 8.58
CA PRO A 272 -14.07 22.15 7.39
C PRO A 272 -15.10 21.80 6.31
N GLN A 273 -15.52 20.53 6.26
CA GLN A 273 -16.48 20.01 5.27
C GLN A 273 -17.86 19.68 5.86
N ALA A 274 -18.19 20.17 7.06
CA ALA A 274 -19.45 19.84 7.74
C ALA A 274 -20.71 20.14 6.92
N SER A 275 -20.69 21.20 6.11
CA SER A 275 -21.83 21.60 5.27
C SER A 275 -21.91 20.86 3.94
N THR A 276 -20.83 20.18 3.50
CA THR A 276 -20.72 19.60 2.16
C THR A 276 -20.66 18.07 2.16
N HIS A 277 -20.24 17.47 3.27
CA HIS A 277 -20.06 16.03 3.41
C HIS A 277 -20.72 15.49 4.67
N LEU A 278 -21.02 14.19 4.66
CA LEU A 278 -21.50 13.41 5.79
C LEU A 278 -20.76 12.09 5.88
N MET A 279 -20.93 11.41 7.00
CA MET A 279 -20.43 10.06 7.25
C MET A 279 -21.52 9.04 6.96
N MET A 280 -21.21 8.01 6.19
CA MET A 280 -22.13 6.91 5.90
C MET A 280 -21.50 5.58 6.29
N LYS A 281 -22.30 4.69 6.87
CA LYS A 281 -21.86 3.33 7.19
C LYS A 281 -21.76 2.48 5.94
N TYR A 282 -20.69 1.71 5.82
CA TYR A 282 -20.55 0.73 4.74
C TYR A 282 -21.60 -0.37 4.86
N SER A 283 -21.92 -0.97 3.72
CA SER A 283 -22.75 -2.18 3.63
C SER A 283 -22.05 -3.43 4.19
N GLU A 284 -20.73 -3.46 4.13
CA GLU A 284 -19.83 -4.55 4.50
C GLU A 284 -18.61 -3.94 5.19
N SER A 285 -18.02 -4.63 6.18
CA SER A 285 -16.81 -4.14 6.87
C SER A 285 -15.62 -4.15 5.92
N HIS A 286 -14.87 -3.05 5.90
CA HIS A 286 -13.61 -2.96 5.18
C HIS A 286 -12.46 -3.19 6.17
N VAL A 287 -11.37 -3.81 5.73
CA VAL A 287 -10.18 -4.02 6.55
C VAL A 287 -9.24 -2.82 6.36
N PRO A 288 -8.98 -2.01 7.40
CA PRO A 288 -8.02 -0.92 7.33
C PRO A 288 -6.59 -1.45 7.08
N ILE A 289 -5.95 -0.97 6.03
CA ILE A 289 -4.52 -1.15 5.78
C ILE A 289 -3.78 0.00 6.44
N LEU A 290 -2.90 -0.32 7.39
CA LEU A 290 -2.07 0.67 8.06
C LEU A 290 -0.93 1.08 7.12
N TYR A 291 -1.00 2.30 6.60
CA TYR A 291 0.09 2.89 5.85
C TYR A 291 1.12 3.45 6.83
N GLY A 292 2.23 2.70 6.95
CA GLY A 292 3.48 2.99 7.67
C GLY A 292 4.60 3.43 6.71
N PRO A 293 5.77 3.89 7.20
CA PRO A 293 6.91 4.21 6.35
C PRO A 293 7.47 2.95 5.66
#